data_AF-A0A542ZGY5-F1
#
_entry.id   AF-A0A542ZGY5-F1
#
_cell.length_a   1.000
_cell.length_b   1.000
_cell.length_c   1.000
_cell.angle_alpha   90.00
_cell.angle_beta   90.00
_cell.angle_gamma   90.00
#
_symmetry.space_group_name_H-M   'P 1'
#
loop_
_entity.id
_entity.type
_entity.pdbx_description
1 polymer ?
#
loop_
_entity_poly.entity_id
_entity_poly.type
_entity_poly.pdbx_seq_one_letter_code
_entity_poly.pdbx_strand_id
1 'polypeptide(L)'
;MAAQPSVDPATLLAVSERLARAREEAFALSGELLDHYVETGDTLTQHAVDQLVEQAADTLRALTDSFGESTRALREAAARYTEAERTAAPGEGAP
;
A
#
# COMPACT_ATOMS: atom_id res chain seq x y z
N MET A 1 -31.16 10.97 -9.89
CA MET A 1 -29.99 10.06 -9.85
C MET A 1 -28.76 10.92 -9.62
N ALA A 2 -28.14 10.84 -8.44
CA ALA A 2 -26.90 11.57 -8.18
C ALA A 2 -25.79 10.96 -9.03
N ALA A 3 -25.10 11.77 -9.82
CA ALA A 3 -23.90 11.36 -10.52
C ALA A 3 -22.89 10.85 -9.47
N GLN A 4 -22.48 9.59 -9.59
CA GLN A 4 -21.36 9.11 -8.77
C GLN A 4 -20.15 10.01 -9.07
N PRO A 5 -19.40 10.46 -8.05
CA PRO A 5 -18.19 11.23 -8.30
C PRO A 5 -17.25 10.36 -9.13
N SER A 6 -17.01 10.75 -10.38
CA SER A 6 -16.00 10.12 -11.23
C SER A 6 -14.66 10.40 -10.58
N VAL A 7 -14.07 9.37 -9.96
CA VAL A 7 -12.75 9.49 -9.37
C VAL A 7 -11.74 9.65 -10.50
N ASP A 8 -11.04 10.78 -10.52
CA ASP A 8 -10.05 11.10 -11.53
C ASP A 8 -8.86 10.11 -11.46
N PRO A 9 -8.39 9.57 -12.61
CA PRO A 9 -7.29 8.61 -12.64
C PRO A 9 -5.97 9.16 -12.07
N ALA A 10 -5.70 10.46 -12.14
CA ALA A 10 -4.50 11.04 -11.50
C ALA A 10 -4.60 11.00 -9.97
N THR A 11 -5.82 11.13 -9.41
CA THR A 11 -6.08 10.93 -7.98
C THR A 11 -5.79 9.49 -7.56
N LEU A 12 -6.22 8.49 -8.36
CA LEU A 12 -5.95 7.08 -8.09
C LEU A 12 -4.43 6.78 -8.09
N LEU A 13 -3.70 7.35 -9.04
CA LEU A 13 -2.23 7.22 -9.12
C LEU A 13 -1.55 7.86 -7.92
N ALA A 14 -1.93 9.08 -7.53
CA ALA A 14 -1.36 9.78 -6.37
C ALA A 14 -1.60 9.02 -5.05
N VAL A 15 -2.77 8.40 -4.87
CA VAL A 15 -3.04 7.54 -3.71
C VAL A 15 -2.17 6.27 -3.76
N SER A 16 -1.99 5.68 -4.94
CA SER A 16 -1.13 4.50 -5.11
C SER A 16 0.34 4.79 -4.75
N GLU A 17 0.85 5.98 -5.09
CA GLU A 17 2.21 6.39 -4.73
C GLU A 17 2.37 6.62 -3.23
N ARG A 18 1.36 7.22 -2.58
CA ARG A 18 1.35 7.39 -1.12
C ARG A 18 1.36 6.04 -0.39
N LEU A 19 0.58 5.07 -0.86
CA LEU A 19 0.58 3.72 -0.30
C LEU A 19 1.92 3.01 -0.51
N ALA A 20 2.57 3.20 -1.66
CA ALA A 20 3.90 2.66 -1.91
C ALA A 20 4.96 3.23 -0.93
N ARG A 21 4.92 4.53 -0.64
CA ARG A 21 5.80 5.14 0.37
C ARG A 21 5.52 4.63 1.78
N ALA A 22 4.25 4.55 2.17
CA ALA A 22 3.86 3.99 3.48
C ALA A 22 4.33 2.54 3.66
N ARG A 23 4.34 1.75 2.57
CA ARG A 23 4.90 0.39 2.55
C ARG A 23 6.41 0.37 2.78
N GLU A 24 7.16 1.27 2.16
CA GLU A 24 8.61 1.40 2.36
C GLU A 24 8.93 1.79 3.81
N GLU A 25 8.18 2.73 4.38
CA GLU A 25 8.32 3.13 5.79
C GLU A 25 8.01 1.97 6.75
N ALA A 26 6.94 1.22 6.52
CA ALA A 26 6.59 0.05 7.32
C ALA A 26 7.68 -1.04 7.27
N PHE A 27 8.27 -1.25 6.09
CA PHE A 27 9.37 -2.19 5.91
C PHE A 27 10.64 -1.72 6.66
N ALA A 28 11.00 -0.44 6.56
CA ALA A 28 12.14 0.12 7.29
C ALA A 28 11.97 -0.01 8.81
N LEU A 29 10.78 0.34 9.34
CA LEU A 29 10.45 0.20 10.76
C LEU A 29 10.54 -1.26 11.23
N SER A 30 10.18 -2.22 10.39
CA SER A 30 10.33 -3.65 10.72
C SER A 30 11.81 -4.05 10.88
N GLY A 31 12.70 -3.48 10.07
CA GLY A 31 14.15 -3.69 10.19
C GLY A 31 14.72 -3.07 11.46
N GLU A 32 14.37 -1.81 11.75
CA GLU A 32 14.83 -1.12 12.97
C GLU A 32 14.39 -1.82 14.25
N LEU A 33 13.18 -2.39 14.28
CA LEU A 33 12.65 -3.11 15.43
C LEU A 33 13.46 -4.39 15.72
N LEU A 34 13.97 -5.05 14.68
CA LEU A 34 14.84 -6.22 14.80
C LEU A 34 16.28 -5.83 15.18
N ASP A 35 16.80 -4.73 14.62
CA ASP A 35 18.14 -4.23 14.92
C ASP A 35 18.28 -3.71 16.37
N HIS A 36 17.20 -3.19 16.93
CA HIS A 36 17.14 -2.70 18.32
C HIS A 36 16.64 -3.74 19.32
N TYR A 37 16.55 -5.02 18.92
CA TYR A 37 16.23 -6.10 19.83
C TYR A 37 17.32 -6.21 20.92
N VAL A 38 16.94 -5.91 22.17
CA VAL A 38 17.85 -5.98 23.32
C VAL A 38 17.57 -7.25 24.10
N GLU A 39 18.61 -8.06 24.31
CA GLU A 39 18.54 -9.17 25.25
C GLU A 39 18.42 -8.64 26.69
N THR A 40 17.28 -8.92 27.33
CA THR A 40 16.99 -8.49 28.71
C THR A 40 17.60 -9.40 29.77
N GLY A 41 18.05 -10.60 29.39
CA GLY A 41 18.72 -11.57 30.26
C GLY A 41 17.82 -12.35 31.22
N ASP A 42 16.58 -11.88 31.47
CA ASP A 42 15.53 -12.64 32.17
C ASP A 42 14.67 -13.42 31.17
N THR A 43 14.56 -14.75 31.35
CA THR A 43 13.93 -15.64 30.37
C THR A 43 12.45 -15.34 30.13
N LEU A 44 11.70 -14.96 31.18
CA LEU A 44 10.28 -14.65 31.05
C LEU A 44 10.07 -13.35 30.27
N THR A 45 10.84 -12.32 30.61
CA THR A 45 10.82 -11.03 29.93
C THR A 45 11.28 -11.18 28.49
N GLN A 46 12.33 -11.96 28.24
CA GLN A 46 12.83 -12.25 26.90
C GLN A 46 11.77 -12.92 26.03
N HIS A 47 11.07 -13.92 26.57
CA HIS A 47 10.00 -14.61 25.83
C HIS A 47 8.82 -13.69 25.50
N ALA A 48 8.47 -12.78 26.41
CA ALA A 48 7.43 -11.78 26.15
C ALA A 48 7.87 -10.78 25.06
N VAL A 49 9.14 -10.37 25.07
CA VAL A 49 9.72 -9.49 24.04
C VAL A 49 9.76 -10.20 22.69
N ASP A 50 10.16 -11.47 22.63
CA ASP A 50 10.15 -12.30 21.41
C ASP A 50 8.77 -12.34 20.77
N GLN A 51 7.75 -12.67 21.55
CA GLN A 51 6.37 -12.75 21.07
C GLN A 51 5.87 -11.40 20.54
N LEU A 52 6.22 -10.30 21.22
CA LEU A 52 5.84 -8.95 20.76
C LEU A 52 6.54 -8.59 19.44
N VAL A 53 7.80 -8.95 19.28
CA VAL A 53 8.60 -8.69 18.07
C VAL A 53 8.07 -9.50 16.90
N GLU A 54 7.81 -10.80 17.10
CA GLU A 54 7.18 -11.67 16.09
C GLU A 54 5.83 -11.10 15.65
N GLN A 55 4.96 -10.73 16.59
CA GLN A 55 3.65 -10.19 16.27
C GLN A 55 3.72 -8.82 15.56
N ALA A 56 4.69 -7.98 15.93
CA ALA A 56 4.94 -6.72 15.23
C ALA A 56 5.42 -6.96 13.79
N ALA A 57 6.36 -7.88 13.59
CA ALA A 57 6.86 -8.25 12.27
C ALA A 57 5.75 -8.80 11.36
N ASP A 58 4.91 -9.71 11.89
CA ASP A 58 3.77 -10.27 11.15
C ASP A 58 2.74 -9.19 10.78
N THR A 59 2.47 -8.26 11.70
CA THR A 59 1.56 -7.13 11.44
C THR A 59 2.10 -6.21 10.33
N LEU A 60 3.40 -5.86 10.39
CA LEU A 60 4.04 -5.03 9.37
C LEU A 60 4.09 -5.72 8.01
N ARG A 61 4.27 -7.05 7.98
CA ARG A 61 4.19 -7.85 6.76
C ARG A 61 2.77 -7.85 6.18
N ALA A 62 1.76 -8.07 6.99
CA ALA A 62 0.36 -8.02 6.56
C ALA A 62 -0.04 -6.64 6.02
N LEU A 63 0.44 -5.56 6.65
CA LEU A 63 0.25 -4.19 6.17
C LEU A 63 0.96 -3.96 4.82
N THR A 64 2.19 -4.44 4.68
CA THR A 64 2.97 -4.38 3.44
C THR A 64 2.26 -5.07 2.28
N ASP A 65 1.69 -6.25 2.52
CA ASP A 65 0.95 -7.01 1.53
C ASP A 65 -0.37 -6.30 1.16
N SER A 66 -1.11 -5.81 2.16
CA SER A 66 -2.36 -5.06 1.97
C SER A 66 -2.16 -3.77 1.17
N PHE A 67 -1.08 -3.02 1.43
CA PHE A 67 -0.72 -1.85 0.64
C PHE A 67 -0.30 -2.21 -0.78
N GLY A 68 0.42 -3.32 -0.97
CA GLY A 68 0.77 -3.84 -2.29
C GLY A 68 -0.48 -4.15 -3.13
N GLU A 69 -1.43 -4.89 -2.56
CA GLU A 69 -2.68 -5.25 -3.22
C GLU A 69 -3.52 -4.02 -3.55
N SER A 70 -3.68 -3.09 -2.58
CA SER A 70 -4.42 -1.84 -2.78
C SER A 70 -3.80 -0.96 -3.86
N THR A 71 -2.46 -0.85 -3.89
CA THR A 71 -1.72 -0.11 -4.93
C THR A 71 -1.96 -0.70 -6.30
N ARG A 72 -1.91 -2.04 -6.42
CA ARG A 72 -2.17 -2.75 -7.67
C ARG A 72 -3.60 -2.50 -8.16
N ALA A 73 -4.59 -2.67 -7.28
CA ALA A 73 -5.99 -2.46 -7.60
C ALA A 73 -6.27 -1.03 -8.08
N LEU A 74 -5.66 -0.03 -7.43
CA LEU A 74 -5.80 1.38 -7.82
C LEU A 74 -5.19 1.66 -9.21
N ARG A 75 -4.02 1.09 -9.52
CA ARG A 75 -3.39 1.23 -10.85
C ARG A 75 -4.21 0.55 -11.94
N GLU A 76 -4.73 -0.64 -11.68
CA GLU A 76 -5.63 -1.35 -12.61
C GLU A 76 -6.93 -0.59 -12.82
N ALA A 77 -7.48 0.06 -11.79
CA ALA A 77 -8.63 0.95 -11.92
C ALA A 77 -8.31 2.18 -12.78
N ALA A 78 -7.19 2.87 -12.53
CA ALA A 78 -6.77 4.03 -13.32
C ALA A 78 -6.58 3.68 -14.81
N ALA A 79 -5.93 2.55 -15.11
CA ALA A 79 -5.74 2.07 -16.48
C ALA A 79 -7.07 1.81 -17.20
N ARG A 80 -8.05 1.21 -16.51
CA ARG A 80 -9.40 1.00 -17.06
C ARG A 80 -10.14 2.30 -17.33
N TYR A 81 -10.00 3.30 -16.47
CA TYR A 81 -10.58 4.63 -16.69
C TYR A 81 -9.99 5.31 -17.92
N THR A 82 -8.66 5.32 -18.06
CA THR A 82 -7.98 5.91 -19.23
C THR A 82 -8.35 5.21 -20.53
N GLU A 83 -8.48 3.88 -20.52
CA GLU A 83 -8.90 3.13 -21.71
C GLU A 83 -10.37 3.40 -22.06
N ALA A 84 -11.26 3.45 -21.07
CA ALA A 84 -12.66 3.82 -21.29
C ALA A 84 -12.78 5.23 -21.89
N GLU A 85 -12.01 6.19 -21.40
CA GLU A 85 -11.96 7.56 -21.92
C GLU A 85 -11.43 7.61 -23.37
N ARG A 86 -10.38 6.83 -23.68
CA ARG A 86 -9.83 6.70 -25.04
C ARG A 86 -10.85 6.11 -26.02
N THR A 87 -11.57 5.06 -25.62
CA THR A 87 -12.59 4.42 -26.47
C THR A 87 -13.87 5.25 -26.63
N ALA A 88 -14.13 6.17 -25.69
CA ALA A 88 -15.27 7.07 -25.73
C ALA A 88 -15.04 8.34 -26.56
N ALA A 89 -13.79 8.67 -26.91
CA ALA A 89 -13.46 9.77 -27.83
C ALA A 89 -13.60 9.30 -29.30
N PRO A 90 -14.63 9.73 -30.06
CA PRO A 90 -14.72 9.44 -31.48
C PRO A 90 -13.82 10.42 -32.25
N GLY A 91 -13.26 9.96 -33.38
CA GLY A 91 -12.33 10.73 -34.21
C GLY A 91 -12.84 12.12 -34.57
N GLU A 92 -12.24 13.13 -33.95
CA GLU A 92 -12.27 14.52 -34.41
C GLU A 92 -11.11 14.69 -35.39
N GLY A 93 -11.31 14.28 -36.63
CA GLY A 93 -10.27 14.37 -37.66
C GLY A 93 -10.52 13.48 -38.86
N ALA A 94 -11.47 13.86 -39.71
CA ALA A 94 -11.37 13.58 -41.14
C ALA A 94 -11.78 14.86 -41.89
N PRO A 95 -10.89 15.42 -42.74
CA PRO A 95 -11.16 16.62 -43.54
C PRO A 95 -12.21 16.39 -44.63
#